data_AF-A0A7K3H6D2-F1
#
_entry.id   AF-A0A7K3H6D2-F1
#
_cell.length_a   1.000
_cell.length_b   1.000
_cell.length_c   1.000
_cell.angle_alpha   90.00
_cell.angle_beta   90.00
_cell.angle_gamma   90.00
#
_symmetry.space_group_name_H-M   'P 1'
#
loop_
_entity.id
_entity.type
_entity.pdbx_description
1 polymer ?
#
loop_
_entity_poly.entity_id
_entity_poly.type
_entity_poly.pdbx_seq_one_letter_code
_entity_poly.pdbx_strand_id
1 'polypeptide(L)'
;MQMNASYTSFVALGDSFTEGMSDRLPDGSYRGWADLLAADLAARTPGFRYANLAVRGKLIGQIVDEQVDIAAAMNADLVTLVGGLNDALRPKCDMGMVRARLEEAVSKLAPNCGRLVLMRSPGRNGPVMERFRPRMEQLFGFIDELAEAHGALVVDLYGPGALGDPRLWAVDRLHLTAEGHRRVSEAVWQTIGLEPRRDWTEPLPPVQPVSWYRRRSSDLRFAREHLLPWIGRRLTGRSSGDGLTPKRGDLLPYPYEL
;
A
#
# COMPACT_ATOMS: atom_id res chain seq x y z
N MET A 1 -19.71 -21.44 2.65
CA MET A 1 -19.02 -21.73 3.93
C MET A 1 -18.51 -20.41 4.47
N GLN A 2 -19.06 -19.93 5.59
CA GLN A 2 -18.54 -18.77 6.28
C GLN A 2 -17.19 -19.16 6.89
N MET A 3 -16.10 -18.69 6.29
CA MET A 3 -14.80 -18.72 6.97
C MET A 3 -14.84 -17.59 7.99
N ASN A 4 -15.19 -17.91 9.24
CA ASN A 4 -14.83 -17.06 10.37
C ASN A 4 -13.30 -17.15 10.55
N ALA A 5 -12.54 -16.60 9.61
CA ALA A 5 -11.11 -16.46 9.74
C ALA A 5 -10.85 -15.46 10.87
N SER A 6 -10.49 -15.98 12.04
CA SER A 6 -9.97 -15.16 13.13
C SER A 6 -8.47 -15.01 12.93
N TYR A 7 -8.04 -13.80 12.62
CA TYR A 7 -6.62 -13.44 12.59
C TYR A 7 -6.23 -12.93 13.97
N THR A 8 -5.13 -13.44 14.53
CA THR A 8 -4.56 -13.03 15.82
C THR A 8 -3.31 -12.18 15.65
N SER A 9 -2.72 -12.17 14.45
CA SER A 9 -1.54 -11.37 14.14
C SER A 9 -1.53 -10.87 12.69
N PHE A 10 -1.01 -9.66 12.49
CA PHE A 10 -0.88 -9.04 11.17
C PHE A 10 0.48 -8.35 11.00
N VAL A 11 1.16 -8.61 9.88
CA VAL A 11 2.39 -7.93 9.48
C VAL A 11 2.21 -7.28 8.10
N ALA A 12 2.49 -5.98 8.02
CA ALA A 12 2.40 -5.21 6.79
C ALA A 12 3.78 -4.83 6.25
N LEU A 13 4.07 -5.22 5.01
CA LEU A 13 5.29 -4.87 4.27
C LEU A 13 4.99 -3.91 3.13
N GLY A 14 5.98 -3.10 2.80
CA GLY A 14 5.96 -2.30 1.59
C GLY A 14 6.60 -0.93 1.72
N ASP A 15 6.02 0.01 0.99
CA ASP A 15 6.52 1.36 0.84
C ASP A 15 5.59 2.41 1.51
N SER A 16 5.59 3.63 0.99
CA SER A 16 4.77 4.75 1.46
C SER A 16 3.27 4.47 1.47
N PHE A 17 2.79 3.62 0.55
CA PHE A 17 1.40 3.23 0.48
C PHE A 17 0.99 2.45 1.74
N THR A 18 1.77 1.44 2.11
CA THR A 18 1.57 0.64 3.33
C THR A 18 1.92 1.40 4.61
N GLU A 19 2.92 2.28 4.57
CA GLU A 19 3.28 3.13 5.70
C GLU A 19 2.12 4.06 6.10
N GLY A 20 1.27 4.44 5.15
CA GLY A 20 0.09 5.26 5.40
C GLY A 20 0.27 6.74 5.09
N MET A 21 1.21 7.07 4.20
CA MET A 21 1.51 8.45 3.83
C MET A 21 0.23 9.24 3.49
N SER A 22 0.21 10.48 3.94
CA SER A 22 -0.88 11.45 3.79
C SER A 22 -2.17 11.19 4.59
N ASP A 23 -2.22 10.16 5.44
CA ASP A 23 -3.22 10.00 6.52
C ASP A 23 -2.59 10.34 7.89
N ARG A 24 -2.29 11.64 8.08
CA ARG A 24 -1.54 12.14 9.25
C ARG A 24 -2.44 12.33 10.47
N LEU A 25 -2.00 11.84 11.62
CA LEU A 25 -2.62 12.06 12.93
C LEU A 25 -2.14 13.39 13.57
N PRO A 26 -2.84 13.91 14.60
CA PRO A 26 -2.44 15.15 15.29
C PRO A 26 -1.02 15.11 15.89
N ASP A 27 -0.56 13.94 16.33
CA ASP A 27 0.79 13.70 16.84
C ASP A 27 1.87 13.70 15.74
N GLY A 28 1.45 13.79 14.47
CA GLY A 28 2.30 13.84 13.29
C GLY A 28 2.68 12.47 12.71
N SER A 29 2.26 11.37 13.33
CA SER A 29 2.40 10.01 12.79
C SER A 29 1.44 9.76 11.62
N TYR A 30 1.67 8.70 10.86
CA TYR A 30 0.79 8.26 9.78
C TYR A 30 0.05 6.99 10.19
N ARG A 31 -1.28 7.00 10.04
CA ARG A 31 -2.13 5.84 10.31
C ARG A 31 -2.20 4.94 9.07
N GLY A 32 -2.90 5.35 8.02
CA GLY A 32 -3.00 4.59 6.77
C GLY A 32 -3.87 3.35 6.84
N TRP A 33 -4.02 2.68 5.70
CA TRP A 33 -4.94 1.55 5.54
C TRP A 33 -4.57 0.33 6.40
N ALA A 34 -3.27 0.06 6.59
CA ALA A 34 -2.81 -1.10 7.34
C ALA A 34 -3.14 -0.95 8.83
N ASP A 35 -2.96 0.25 9.41
CA ASP A 35 -3.30 0.50 10.81
C ASP A 35 -4.82 0.53 11.02
N LEU A 36 -5.59 1.02 10.04
CA LEU A 36 -7.04 0.93 10.06
C LEU A 36 -7.51 -0.53 10.09
N LEU A 37 -6.95 -1.38 9.21
CA LEU A 37 -7.24 -2.80 9.19
C LEU A 37 -6.84 -3.49 10.52
N ALA A 38 -5.65 -3.18 11.04
CA ALA A 38 -5.17 -3.72 12.31
C ALA A 38 -6.10 -3.37 13.47
N ALA A 39 -6.60 -2.12 13.54
CA ALA A 39 -7.55 -1.70 14.56
C ALA A 39 -8.88 -2.46 14.47
N ASP A 40 -9.37 -2.67 13.25
CA ASP A 40 -10.62 -3.40 13.02
C ASP A 40 -10.50 -4.89 13.36
N LEU A 41 -9.35 -5.51 13.08
CA LEU A 41 -9.06 -6.89 13.47
C LEU A 41 -8.87 -7.03 14.98
N ALA A 42 -8.15 -6.10 15.61
CA ALA A 42 -7.94 -6.09 17.06
C ALA A 42 -9.23 -5.95 17.87
N ALA A 43 -10.19 -5.17 17.36
CA ALA A 43 -11.53 -5.04 17.98
C ALA A 43 -12.30 -6.38 18.03
N ARG A 44 -11.92 -7.37 17.21
CA ARG A 44 -12.54 -8.70 17.13
C ARG A 44 -11.74 -9.78 17.85
N THR A 45 -10.44 -9.56 18.04
CA THR A 45 -9.52 -10.57 18.57
C THR A 45 -8.74 -9.98 19.75
N PRO A 46 -9.13 -10.30 21.00
CA PRO A 46 -8.35 -9.94 22.18
C PRO A 46 -6.90 -10.45 22.07
N GLY A 47 -5.94 -9.60 22.42
CA GLY A 47 -4.51 -9.94 22.32
C GLY A 47 -3.94 -9.90 20.89
N PHE A 48 -4.66 -9.31 19.93
CA PHE A 48 -4.18 -9.14 18.55
C PHE A 48 -2.81 -8.46 18.50
N ARG A 49 -1.91 -8.98 17.67
CA ARG A 49 -0.56 -8.44 17.48
C ARG A 49 -0.41 -7.82 16.11
N TYR A 50 0.30 -6.70 16.03
CA TYR A 50 0.48 -5.97 14.77
C TYR A 50 1.91 -5.45 14.60
N ALA A 51 2.45 -5.58 13.40
CA ALA A 51 3.67 -4.91 12.93
C ALA A 51 3.44 -4.23 11.58
N ASN A 52 4.08 -3.08 11.37
CA ASN A 52 4.15 -2.40 10.09
C ASN A 52 5.61 -2.07 9.78
N LEU A 53 6.18 -2.86 8.87
CA LEU A 53 7.57 -2.79 8.43
C LEU A 53 7.78 -1.80 7.27
N ALA A 54 6.70 -1.21 6.76
CA ALA A 54 6.74 -0.39 5.57
C ALA A 54 7.47 0.94 5.80
N VAL A 55 8.26 1.35 4.80
CA VAL A 55 9.02 2.59 4.82
C VAL A 55 8.91 3.27 3.47
N ARG A 56 8.50 4.54 3.46
CA ARG A 56 8.32 5.35 2.24
C ARG A 56 9.50 5.32 1.29
N GLY A 57 9.16 5.34 0.00
CA GLY A 57 10.13 5.49 -1.08
C GLY A 57 10.97 4.25 -1.36
N LYS A 58 10.77 3.14 -0.63
CA LYS A 58 11.43 1.87 -0.91
C LYS A 58 11.04 1.31 -2.27
N LEU A 59 12.03 0.68 -2.90
CA LEU A 59 11.89 -0.16 -4.07
C LEU A 59 11.76 -1.64 -3.66
N ILE A 60 11.31 -2.49 -4.58
CA ILE A 60 11.12 -3.91 -4.28
C ILE A 60 12.40 -4.59 -3.76
N GLY A 61 13.58 -4.27 -4.31
CA GLY A 61 14.85 -4.80 -3.80
C GLY A 61 15.09 -4.44 -2.33
N GLN A 62 14.82 -3.19 -1.93
CA GLN A 62 14.97 -2.74 -0.54
C GLN A 62 13.89 -3.31 0.39
N ILE A 63 12.69 -3.60 -0.13
CA ILE A 63 11.64 -4.30 0.62
C ILE A 63 12.11 -5.73 0.91
N VAL A 64 12.66 -6.41 -0.10
CA VAL A 64 13.20 -7.77 0.06
C VAL A 64 14.35 -7.78 1.06
N ASP A 65 15.38 -6.97 0.82
CA ASP A 65 16.62 -7.01 1.59
C ASP A 65 16.43 -6.59 3.06
N GLU A 66 15.42 -5.76 3.36
CA GLU A 66 15.27 -5.15 4.70
C GLU A 66 13.97 -5.50 5.43
N GLN A 67 12.95 -6.08 4.78
CA GLN A 67 11.65 -6.36 5.44
C GLN A 67 11.26 -7.83 5.37
N VAL A 68 11.60 -8.55 4.30
CA VAL A 68 11.05 -9.90 4.04
C VAL A 68 11.49 -10.92 5.08
N ASP A 69 12.79 -11.00 5.39
CA ASP A 69 13.29 -11.97 6.38
C ASP A 69 12.74 -11.67 7.79
N ILE A 70 12.63 -10.38 8.15
CA ILE A 70 12.02 -9.97 9.43
C ILE A 70 10.56 -10.41 9.51
N ALA A 71 9.76 -10.14 8.47
CA ALA A 71 8.37 -10.55 8.44
C ALA A 71 8.17 -12.07 8.45
N ALA A 72 8.99 -12.80 7.69
CA ALA A 72 8.94 -14.26 7.66
C ALA A 72 9.24 -14.86 9.05
N ALA A 73 10.21 -14.29 9.78
CA ALA A 73 10.52 -14.72 11.14
C ALA A 73 9.37 -14.49 12.15
N MET A 74 8.48 -13.53 11.89
CA MET A 74 7.35 -13.21 12.77
C MET A 74 6.23 -14.27 12.75
N ASN A 75 6.14 -15.10 11.71
CA ASN A 75 5.14 -16.17 11.58
C ASN A 75 3.70 -15.71 11.84
N ALA A 76 3.31 -14.58 11.24
CA ALA A 76 2.00 -13.98 11.47
C ALA A 76 0.86 -14.69 10.70
N ASP A 77 -0.36 -14.60 11.22
CA ASP A 77 -1.53 -15.20 10.58
C ASP A 77 -1.90 -14.50 9.28
N LEU A 78 -1.70 -13.18 9.23
CA LEU A 78 -1.92 -12.35 8.05
C LEU A 78 -0.65 -11.59 7.71
N VAL A 79 -0.22 -11.67 6.45
CA VAL A 79 0.87 -10.88 5.91
C VAL A 79 0.40 -10.17 4.66
N THR A 80 0.68 -8.88 4.54
CA THR A 80 0.45 -8.12 3.30
C THR A 80 1.78 -7.67 2.72
N LEU A 81 1.95 -7.83 1.41
CA LEU A 81 3.11 -7.34 0.67
C LEU A 81 2.65 -6.42 -0.46
N VAL A 82 3.11 -5.17 -0.40
CA VAL A 82 2.93 -4.19 -1.48
C VAL A 82 4.29 -3.67 -1.92
N GLY A 83 4.67 -3.91 -3.18
CA GLY A 83 5.95 -3.46 -3.71
C GLY A 83 6.01 -3.56 -5.23
N GLY A 84 7.06 -2.98 -5.82
CA GLY A 84 7.31 -3.03 -7.27
C GLY A 84 6.67 -1.91 -8.09
N LEU A 85 5.57 -1.30 -7.64
CA LEU A 85 4.96 -0.18 -8.38
C LEU A 85 5.90 1.04 -8.42
N ASN A 86 6.62 1.34 -7.34
CA ASN A 86 7.63 2.41 -7.32
C ASN A 86 8.73 2.21 -8.36
N ASP A 87 9.13 0.96 -8.62
CA ASP A 87 10.08 0.58 -9.66
C ASP A 87 9.49 0.77 -11.05
N ALA A 88 8.28 0.22 -11.28
CA ALA A 88 7.59 0.28 -12.57
C ALA A 88 7.36 1.72 -13.07
N LEU A 89 7.14 2.65 -12.15
CA LEU A 89 6.95 4.09 -12.41
C LEU A 89 8.27 4.86 -12.66
N ARG A 90 9.43 4.20 -12.63
CA ARG A 90 10.72 4.83 -12.98
C ARG A 90 11.01 4.71 -14.49
N PRO A 91 11.60 5.75 -15.13
CA PRO A 91 11.94 5.67 -16.55
C PRO A 91 12.82 4.47 -16.90
N LYS A 92 13.89 4.24 -16.12
CA LYS A 92 14.85 3.12 -16.26
C LYS A 92 14.47 1.93 -15.37
N CYS A 93 13.26 1.39 -15.55
CA CYS A 93 12.82 0.20 -14.83
C CYS A 93 13.31 -1.07 -15.52
N ASP A 94 13.91 -1.98 -14.76
CA ASP A 94 14.15 -3.37 -15.15
C ASP A 94 13.00 -4.24 -14.60
N MET A 95 12.04 -4.58 -15.44
CA MET A 95 10.90 -5.43 -15.06
C MET A 95 11.30 -6.89 -14.82
N GLY A 96 12.45 -7.36 -15.32
CA GLY A 96 12.97 -8.67 -14.99
C GLY A 96 13.41 -8.74 -13.54
N MET A 97 14.21 -7.75 -13.10
CA MET A 97 14.62 -7.61 -11.70
C MET A 97 13.42 -7.46 -10.76
N VAL A 98 12.45 -6.61 -11.11
CA VAL A 98 11.25 -6.41 -10.26
C VAL A 98 10.49 -7.71 -10.04
N ARG A 99 10.29 -8.50 -11.10
CA ARG A 99 9.61 -9.80 -11.01
C ARG A 99 10.40 -10.79 -10.17
N ALA A 100 11.71 -10.93 -10.43
CA ALA A 100 12.57 -11.84 -9.68
C ALA A 100 12.57 -11.54 -8.17
N ARG A 101 12.65 -10.26 -7.80
CA ARG A 101 12.62 -9.84 -6.39
C ARG A 101 11.24 -10.02 -5.76
N LEU A 102 10.15 -9.81 -6.51
CA LEU A 102 8.81 -10.06 -6.00
C LEU A 102 8.57 -11.56 -5.78
N GLU A 103 9.03 -12.42 -6.69
CA GLU A 103 8.98 -13.88 -6.55
C GLU A 103 9.79 -14.37 -5.35
N GLU A 104 11.00 -13.83 -5.15
CA GLU A 104 11.84 -14.09 -3.96
C GLU A 104 11.07 -13.78 -2.66
N ALA A 105 10.46 -12.58 -2.60
CA ALA A 105 9.67 -12.16 -1.44
C ALA A 105 8.48 -13.09 -1.18
N VAL A 106 7.68 -13.39 -2.21
CA VAL A 106 6.49 -14.25 -2.09
C VAL A 106 6.88 -15.67 -1.69
N SER A 107 7.90 -16.25 -2.34
CA SER A 107 8.40 -17.60 -2.04
C SER A 107 8.87 -17.75 -0.60
N LYS A 108 9.39 -16.67 0.00
CA LYS A 108 9.81 -16.63 1.39
C LYS A 108 8.65 -16.42 2.36
N LEU A 109 7.74 -15.49 2.07
CA LEU A 109 6.66 -15.11 2.99
C LEU A 109 5.54 -16.14 3.03
N ALA A 110 5.12 -16.67 1.87
CA ALA A 110 3.97 -17.57 1.77
C ALA A 110 4.04 -18.79 2.71
N PRO A 111 5.16 -19.54 2.80
CA PRO A 111 5.26 -20.67 3.74
C PRO A 111 5.41 -20.27 5.22
N ASN A 112 5.73 -19.00 5.51
CA ASN A 112 5.98 -18.49 6.87
C ASN A 112 4.86 -17.55 7.36
N CYS A 113 3.64 -17.71 6.84
CA CYS A 113 2.46 -17.00 7.33
C CYS A 113 1.21 -17.85 7.17
N GLY A 114 0.14 -17.51 7.90
CA GLY A 114 -1.15 -18.18 7.72
C GLY A 114 -1.81 -17.82 6.38
N ARG A 115 -1.75 -16.54 6.02
CA ARG A 115 -2.30 -16.01 4.77
C ARG A 115 -1.46 -14.84 4.26
N LEU A 116 -0.95 -14.99 3.03
CA LEU A 116 -0.32 -13.90 2.28
C LEU A 116 -1.37 -13.17 1.43
N VAL A 117 -1.28 -11.84 1.42
CA VAL A 117 -2.11 -10.94 0.61
C VAL A 117 -1.20 -10.02 -0.23
N LEU A 118 -1.42 -10.05 -1.54
CA LEU A 118 -0.79 -9.18 -2.53
C LEU A 118 -1.80 -8.15 -3.03
N MET A 119 -1.33 -7.11 -3.72
CA MET A 119 -2.21 -6.04 -4.20
C MET A 119 -1.89 -5.59 -5.62
N ARG A 120 -2.92 -5.52 -6.46
CA ARG A 120 -2.90 -4.71 -7.68
C ARG A 120 -3.18 -3.27 -7.27
N SER A 121 -2.10 -2.52 -7.04
CA SER A 121 -2.14 -1.19 -6.43
C SER A 121 -2.95 -0.18 -7.25
N PRO A 122 -3.65 0.77 -6.61
CA PRO A 122 -4.47 1.74 -7.32
C PRO A 122 -3.62 2.77 -8.06
N GLY A 123 -4.21 3.40 -9.08
CA GLY A 123 -3.58 4.48 -9.83
C GLY A 123 -4.51 5.66 -10.01
N ARG A 124 -4.02 6.88 -9.77
CA ARG A 124 -4.77 8.12 -10.00
C ARG A 124 -5.04 8.31 -11.49
N ASN A 125 -6.28 8.69 -11.85
CA ASN A 125 -6.62 9.01 -13.23
C ASN A 125 -5.81 10.23 -13.72
N GLY A 126 -5.14 10.08 -14.86
CA GLY A 126 -4.39 11.16 -15.51
C GLY A 126 -3.30 10.67 -16.48
N PRO A 127 -2.79 11.56 -17.34
CA PRO A 127 -1.91 11.20 -18.46
C PRO A 127 -0.56 10.59 -18.05
N VAL A 128 -0.10 10.89 -16.82
CA VAL A 128 1.13 10.30 -16.30
C VAL A 128 0.96 8.80 -16.04
N MET A 129 -0.20 8.39 -15.49
CA MET A 129 -0.45 6.98 -15.18
C MET A 129 -0.62 6.15 -16.45
N GLU A 130 -1.30 6.70 -17.46
CA GLU A 130 -1.44 6.06 -18.78
C GLU A 130 -0.11 5.67 -19.41
N ARG A 131 0.93 6.51 -19.23
CA ARG A 131 2.26 6.23 -19.78
C ARG A 131 2.89 4.97 -19.19
N PHE A 132 2.59 4.63 -17.94
CA PHE A 132 3.17 3.49 -17.24
C PHE A 132 2.24 2.26 -17.20
N ARG A 133 1.00 2.40 -17.71
CA ARG A 133 -0.02 1.34 -17.73
C ARG A 133 0.51 -0.01 -18.23
N PRO A 134 1.26 -0.11 -19.35
CA PRO A 134 1.77 -1.41 -19.80
C PRO A 134 2.68 -2.12 -18.78
N ARG A 135 3.49 -1.37 -18.03
CA ARG A 135 4.36 -1.95 -16.99
C ARG A 135 3.59 -2.30 -15.73
N MET A 136 2.56 -1.52 -15.39
CA MET A 136 1.66 -1.84 -14.28
C MET A 136 0.90 -3.14 -14.57
N GLU A 137 0.36 -3.29 -15.78
CA GLU A 137 -0.35 -4.50 -16.19
C GLU A 137 0.56 -5.72 -16.22
N GLN A 138 1.82 -5.58 -16.65
CA GLN A 138 2.83 -6.65 -16.51
C GLN A 138 3.08 -7.03 -15.04
N LEU A 139 3.22 -6.04 -14.14
CA LEU A 139 3.40 -6.29 -12.71
C LEU A 139 2.17 -6.99 -12.11
N PHE A 140 0.98 -6.54 -12.47
CA PHE A 140 -0.27 -7.04 -11.93
C PHE A 140 -0.60 -8.45 -12.40
N GLY A 141 -0.37 -8.75 -13.69
CA GLY A 141 -0.47 -10.13 -14.18
C GLY A 141 0.50 -11.07 -13.46
N PHE A 142 1.74 -10.61 -13.21
CA PHE A 142 2.72 -11.40 -12.46
C PHE A 142 2.34 -11.59 -10.98
N ILE A 143 1.69 -10.60 -10.36
CA ILE A 143 1.12 -10.74 -9.01
C ILE A 143 0.04 -11.82 -8.98
N ASP A 144 -0.83 -11.85 -9.99
CA ASP A 144 -1.89 -12.87 -10.09
C ASP A 144 -1.27 -14.27 -10.29
N GLU A 145 -0.24 -14.41 -11.13
CA GLU A 145 0.53 -15.66 -11.32
C GLU A 145 1.16 -16.16 -10.00
N LEU A 146 1.82 -15.26 -9.24
CA LEU A 146 2.42 -15.60 -7.94
C LEU A 146 1.35 -15.99 -6.91
N ALA A 147 0.22 -15.31 -6.90
CA ALA A 147 -0.86 -15.63 -5.98
C ALA A 147 -1.45 -17.01 -6.25
N GLU A 148 -1.64 -17.37 -7.52
CA GLU A 148 -2.07 -18.71 -7.93
C GLU A 148 -1.04 -19.77 -7.51
N ALA A 149 0.25 -19.55 -7.79
CA ALA A 149 1.31 -20.50 -7.47
C ALA A 149 1.51 -20.75 -5.97
N HIS A 150 1.31 -19.72 -5.12
CA HIS A 150 1.57 -19.78 -3.69
C HIS A 150 0.32 -19.77 -2.80
N GLY A 151 -0.88 -19.79 -3.40
CA GLY A 151 -2.15 -19.73 -2.66
C GLY A 151 -2.38 -18.41 -1.91
N ALA A 152 -1.76 -17.32 -2.38
CA ALA A 152 -1.98 -15.99 -1.81
C ALA A 152 -3.32 -15.40 -2.29
N LEU A 153 -3.83 -14.40 -1.58
CA LEU A 153 -4.97 -13.60 -2.03
C LEU A 153 -4.49 -12.35 -2.76
N VAL A 154 -5.26 -11.88 -3.73
CA VAL A 154 -5.01 -10.60 -4.41
C VAL A 154 -6.14 -9.63 -4.15
N VAL A 155 -5.81 -8.47 -3.60
CA VAL A 155 -6.74 -7.33 -3.50
C VAL A 155 -6.63 -6.52 -4.78
N ASP A 156 -7.73 -6.47 -5.55
CA ASP A 156 -7.79 -5.68 -6.78
C ASP A 156 -8.23 -4.24 -6.50
N LEU A 157 -7.26 -3.34 -6.30
CA LEU A 157 -7.50 -1.91 -6.09
C LEU A 157 -7.46 -1.12 -7.43
N TYR A 158 -7.14 -1.79 -8.53
CA TYR A 158 -6.92 -1.19 -9.85
C TYR A 158 -8.13 -1.37 -10.77
N GLY A 159 -8.61 -2.61 -10.93
CA GLY A 159 -9.64 -2.99 -11.90
C GLY A 159 -10.96 -2.23 -11.74
N PRO A 160 -11.53 -2.12 -10.53
CA PRO A 160 -12.78 -1.40 -10.32
C PRO A 160 -12.70 0.11 -10.61
N GLY A 161 -11.50 0.70 -10.70
CA GLY A 161 -11.32 2.13 -10.97
C GLY A 161 -11.78 3.09 -9.87
N ALA A 162 -12.37 2.57 -8.78
CA ALA A 162 -12.94 3.37 -7.70
C ALA A 162 -11.93 4.29 -7.01
N LEU A 163 -10.67 3.84 -6.90
CA LEU A 163 -9.58 4.63 -6.34
C LEU A 163 -8.90 5.57 -7.37
N GLY A 164 -9.39 5.62 -8.60
CA GLY A 164 -8.86 6.50 -9.65
C GLY A 164 -9.29 7.98 -9.50
N ASP A 165 -10.34 8.27 -8.73
CA ASP A 165 -10.84 9.62 -8.52
C ASP A 165 -9.78 10.51 -7.84
N PRO A 166 -9.35 11.63 -8.47
CA PRO A 166 -8.34 12.52 -7.91
C PRO A 166 -8.61 13.05 -6.50
N ARG A 167 -9.87 13.05 -6.04
CA ARG A 167 -10.26 13.47 -4.66
C ARG A 167 -9.82 12.47 -3.59
N LEU A 168 -9.53 11.23 -3.98
CA LEU A 168 -8.98 10.20 -3.09
C LEU A 168 -7.46 10.28 -2.96
N TRP A 169 -6.82 11.21 -3.67
CA TRP A 169 -5.37 11.43 -3.64
C TRP A 169 -5.05 12.76 -2.96
N ALA A 170 -4.03 12.75 -2.12
CA ALA A 170 -3.58 13.92 -1.40
C ALA A 170 -3.02 15.00 -2.32
N VAL A 171 -2.63 16.14 -1.72
CA VAL A 171 -2.08 17.30 -2.45
C VAL A 171 -0.82 16.97 -3.27
N ASP A 172 -0.08 15.93 -2.86
CA ASP A 172 1.08 15.40 -3.56
C ASP A 172 0.72 14.51 -4.77
N ARG A 173 -0.58 14.25 -4.99
CA ARG A 173 -1.13 13.48 -6.12
C ARG A 173 -0.55 12.08 -6.28
N LEU A 174 0.09 11.57 -5.23
CA LEU A 174 0.83 10.32 -5.21
C LEU A 174 0.33 9.39 -4.10
N HIS A 175 -0.06 9.95 -2.95
CA HIS A 175 -0.56 9.16 -1.82
C HIS A 175 -2.06 9.35 -1.65
N LEU A 176 -2.71 8.35 -1.04
CA LEU A 176 -4.14 8.40 -0.75
C LEU A 176 -4.44 9.38 0.39
N THR A 177 -5.64 9.97 0.35
CA THR A 177 -6.22 10.66 1.50
C THR A 177 -6.67 9.65 2.56
N ALA A 178 -7.07 10.14 3.74
CA ALA A 178 -7.69 9.33 4.78
C ALA A 178 -8.87 8.49 4.26
N GLU A 179 -9.68 9.04 3.35
CA GLU A 179 -10.80 8.32 2.73
C GLU A 179 -10.32 7.22 1.76
N GLY A 180 -9.28 7.48 0.97
CA GLY A 180 -8.67 6.44 0.13
C GLY A 180 -8.13 5.28 0.98
N HIS A 181 -7.44 5.57 2.09
CA HIS A 181 -6.95 4.56 3.02
C HIS A 181 -8.06 3.73 3.66
N ARG A 182 -9.20 4.35 4.00
CA ARG A 182 -10.38 3.61 4.49
C ARG A 182 -10.93 2.63 3.47
N ARG A 183 -11.00 3.02 2.20
CA ARG A 183 -11.46 2.16 1.10
C ARG A 183 -10.52 0.99 0.85
N VAL A 184 -9.20 1.23 0.90
CA VAL A 184 -8.21 0.15 0.82
C VAL A 184 -8.36 -0.82 2.00
N SER A 185 -8.47 -0.32 3.23
CA SER A 185 -8.68 -1.16 4.42
C SER A 185 -9.93 -2.02 4.28
N GLU A 186 -11.03 -1.46 3.76
CA GLU A 186 -12.25 -2.20 3.47
C GLU A 186 -12.08 -3.24 2.34
N ALA A 187 -11.38 -2.90 1.27
CA ALA A 187 -11.12 -3.84 0.18
C ALA A 187 -10.33 -5.06 0.70
N VAL A 188 -9.28 -4.83 1.50
CA VAL A 188 -8.51 -5.91 2.13
C VAL A 188 -9.39 -6.74 3.05
N TRP A 189 -10.19 -6.10 3.91
CA TRP A 189 -11.13 -6.75 4.82
C TRP A 189 -12.08 -7.72 4.09
N GLN A 190 -12.66 -7.27 2.97
CA GLN A 190 -13.55 -8.10 2.15
C GLN A 190 -12.78 -9.24 1.46
N THR A 191 -11.58 -8.96 0.92
CA THR A 191 -10.74 -9.98 0.27
C THR A 191 -10.32 -11.10 1.22
N ILE A 192 -10.06 -10.80 2.50
CA ILE A 192 -9.73 -11.82 3.51
C ILE A 192 -10.94 -12.59 4.03
N GLY A 193 -12.13 -12.39 3.44
CA GLY A 193 -13.34 -13.17 3.68
C GLY A 193 -14.24 -12.66 4.81
N LEU A 194 -14.03 -11.43 5.28
CA LEU A 194 -14.86 -10.83 6.32
C LEU A 194 -16.05 -10.08 5.71
N GLU A 195 -17.19 -10.10 6.42
CA GLU A 195 -18.44 -9.49 5.96
C GLU A 195 -18.27 -8.00 5.63
N PRO A 196 -18.70 -7.54 4.43
CA PRO A 196 -18.61 -6.14 4.04
C PRO A 196 -19.26 -5.20 5.05
N ARG A 197 -18.56 -4.12 5.40
CA ARG A 197 -19.09 -3.04 6.26
C ARG A 197 -19.58 -1.86 5.44
N ARG A 198 -19.06 -1.71 4.22
CA ARG A 198 -19.38 -0.65 3.25
C ARG A 198 -18.99 -1.11 1.85
N ASP A 199 -19.57 -0.47 0.84
CA ASP A 199 -19.08 -0.61 -0.53
C ASP A 199 -17.89 0.33 -0.74
N TRP A 200 -16.67 -0.22 -0.81
CA TRP A 200 -15.46 0.58 -1.02
C TRP A 200 -15.35 1.10 -2.46
N THR A 201 -16.13 0.54 -3.40
CA THR A 201 -16.18 0.93 -4.80
C THR A 201 -17.18 2.06 -5.08
N GLU A 202 -18.03 2.41 -4.10
CA GLU A 202 -19.06 3.43 -4.25
C GLU A 202 -18.46 4.77 -4.71
N PRO A 203 -18.97 5.39 -5.80
CA PRO A 203 -18.49 6.69 -6.24
C PRO A 203 -18.63 7.76 -5.16
N LEU A 204 -17.64 8.63 -5.02
CA LEU A 204 -17.75 9.78 -4.13
C LEU A 204 -18.91 10.69 -4.57
N PRO A 205 -19.71 11.24 -3.63
CA PRO A 205 -20.82 12.13 -3.96
C PRO A 205 -20.40 13.27 -4.90
N PRO A 206 -21.26 13.68 -5.84
CA PRO A 206 -20.93 14.74 -6.78
C PRO A 206 -20.66 16.04 -6.02
N VAL A 207 -19.59 16.74 -6.40
CA VAL A 207 -19.25 18.07 -5.91
C VAL A 207 -19.27 19.07 -7.06
N GLN A 208 -19.59 20.34 -6.76
CA GLN A 208 -19.57 21.40 -7.76
C GLN A 208 -18.17 21.51 -8.42
N PRO A 209 -18.09 21.70 -9.75
CA PRO A 209 -16.82 21.81 -10.44
C PRO A 209 -15.95 22.94 -9.88
N VAL A 210 -14.67 22.66 -9.65
CA VAL A 210 -13.72 23.69 -9.21
C VAL A 210 -13.36 24.59 -10.40
N SER A 211 -13.41 25.91 -10.20
CA SER A 211 -13.01 26.90 -11.21
C SER A 211 -11.59 26.63 -11.76
N TRP A 212 -11.42 26.82 -13.07
CA TRP A 212 -10.17 26.52 -13.78
C TRP A 212 -8.94 27.29 -13.23
N TYR A 213 -9.14 28.52 -12.75
CA TYR A 213 -8.08 29.33 -12.14
C TYR A 213 -7.55 28.70 -10.84
N ARG A 214 -8.45 28.16 -10.01
CA ARG A 214 -8.09 27.43 -8.78
C ARG A 214 -7.36 26.12 -9.09
N ARG A 215 -7.71 25.47 -10.21
CA ARG A 215 -6.99 24.28 -10.69
C ARG A 215 -5.54 24.58 -11.10
N ARG A 216 -5.32 25.65 -11.88
CA ARG A 216 -3.99 26.02 -12.38
C ARG A 216 -3.04 26.49 -11.26
N SER A 217 -3.56 27.24 -10.29
CA SER A 217 -2.78 27.64 -9.11
C SER A 217 -2.44 26.44 -8.20
N SER A 218 -3.32 25.45 -8.09
CA SER A 218 -3.03 24.17 -7.44
C SER A 218 -1.93 23.37 -8.17
N ASP A 219 -1.96 23.32 -9.50
CA ASP A 219 -0.93 22.65 -10.32
C ASP A 219 0.47 23.25 -10.11
N LEU A 220 0.58 24.59 -10.11
CA LEU A 220 1.84 25.28 -9.86
C LEU A 220 2.39 25.05 -8.45
N ARG A 221 1.50 25.08 -7.44
CA ARG A 221 1.87 24.82 -6.05
C ARG A 221 2.35 23.37 -5.87
N PHE A 222 1.62 22.41 -6.44
CA PHE A 222 2.01 21.00 -6.48
C PHE A 222 3.40 20.82 -7.10
N ALA A 223 3.64 21.44 -8.26
CA ALA A 223 4.92 21.32 -8.96
C ALA A 223 6.08 21.80 -8.08
N ARG A 224 5.91 22.96 -7.42
CA ARG A 224 6.92 23.56 -6.54
C ARG A 224 7.15 22.77 -5.25
N GLU A 225 6.08 22.37 -4.56
CA GLU A 225 6.16 21.84 -3.20
C GLU A 225 6.42 20.33 -3.14
N HIS A 226 6.02 19.58 -4.18
CA HIS A 226 6.08 18.12 -4.16
C HIS A 226 6.89 17.54 -5.32
N LEU A 227 6.63 17.97 -6.56
CA LEU A 227 7.26 17.37 -7.74
C LEU A 227 8.76 17.71 -7.84
N LEU A 228 9.13 18.99 -7.72
CA LEU A 228 10.54 19.42 -7.82
C LEU A 228 11.44 18.79 -6.74
N PRO A 229 11.08 18.78 -5.44
CA PRO A 229 11.88 18.11 -4.42
C PRO A 229 12.02 16.61 -4.66
N TRP A 230 10.96 15.96 -5.17
CA TRP A 230 10.99 14.54 -5.50
C TRP A 230 11.91 14.23 -6.69
N ILE A 231 11.89 15.06 -7.74
CA ILE A 231 12.85 14.96 -8.86
C ILE A 231 14.27 15.19 -8.36
N GLY A 232 14.51 16.22 -7.55
CA GLY A 232 15.83 16.52 -6.99
C GLY A 232 16.41 15.34 -6.20
N ARG A 233 15.60 14.75 -5.30
CA ARG A 233 15.98 13.53 -4.56
C ARG A 233 16.35 12.38 -5.49
N ARG A 234 15.56 12.12 -6.53
CA ARG A 234 15.83 11.08 -7.54
C ARG A 234 17.15 11.30 -8.27
N LEU A 235 17.50 12.53 -8.63
CA LEU A 235 18.78 12.84 -9.29
C LEU A 235 19.98 12.64 -8.35
N THR A 236 19.79 12.81 -7.05
CA THR A 236 20.83 12.59 -6.03
C THR A 236 20.88 11.17 -5.45
N GLY A 237 20.02 10.26 -5.92
CA GLY A 237 19.90 8.91 -5.38
C GLY A 237 19.32 8.80 -3.96
N ARG A 238 18.88 9.92 -3.37
CA ARG A 238 18.32 9.97 -2.00
C ARG A 238 16.83 9.61 -2.01
N SER A 239 16.38 8.84 -1.01
CA SER A 239 14.96 8.56 -0.76
C SER A 239 14.41 9.45 0.36
N SER A 240 13.09 9.66 0.36
CA SER A 240 12.41 10.28 1.52
C SER A 240 12.35 9.38 2.75
N GLY A 241 12.71 8.10 2.61
CA GLY A 241 12.79 7.13 3.70
C GLY A 241 14.20 6.84 4.20
N ASP A 242 15.24 7.47 3.64
CA ASP A 242 16.62 7.21 4.07
C ASP A 242 16.80 7.53 5.55
N GLY A 243 17.33 6.56 6.31
CA GLY A 243 17.55 6.69 7.76
C GLY A 243 16.29 6.59 8.62
N LEU A 244 15.11 6.34 8.03
CA LEU A 244 13.90 6.08 8.79
C LEU A 244 13.78 4.60 9.14
N THR A 245 13.32 4.33 10.36
CA THR A 245 12.92 3.00 10.80
C THR A 245 11.41 2.80 10.58
N PRO A 246 10.93 1.55 10.51
CA PRO A 246 9.50 1.30 10.47
C PRO A 246 8.79 1.90 11.69
N LYS A 247 7.58 2.40 11.50
CA LYS A 247 6.77 2.98 12.59
C LYS A 247 6.38 1.95 13.64
N ARG A 248 6.34 0.67 13.29
CA ARG A 248 6.01 -0.44 14.18
C ARG A 248 6.78 -1.69 13.76
N GLY A 249 8.08 -1.69 14.05
CA GLY A 249 9.05 -2.71 13.61
C GLY A 249 8.87 -4.10 14.23
N ASP A 250 8.17 -4.20 15.36
CA ASP A 250 8.01 -5.45 16.12
C ASP A 250 6.55 -5.92 16.15
N LEU A 251 6.33 -7.24 16.13
CA LEU A 251 5.00 -7.84 16.23
C LEU A 251 4.51 -7.86 17.69
N LEU A 252 3.95 -6.73 18.14
CA LEU A 252 3.54 -6.49 19.52
C LEU A 252 2.01 -6.33 19.65
N PRO A 253 1.44 -6.57 20.86
CA PRO A 253 0.01 -6.36 21.14
C PRO A 253 -0.52 -5.00 20.69
N TYR A 254 -1.75 -4.98 20.15
CA TYR A 254 -2.42 -3.79 19.63
C TYR A 254 -3.82 -3.58 20.26
N PRO A 255 -4.20 -2.36 20.66
CA PRO A 255 -3.38 -1.14 20.63
C PRO A 255 -2.19 -1.27 21.59
N TYR A 256 -1.12 -0.50 21.32
CA TYR A 256 -0.02 -0.44 22.28
C TYR A 256 -0.57 0.26 23.53
N GLU A 257 -0.72 -0.46 24.63
CA GLU A 257 -0.88 0.17 25.93
C GLU A 257 0.48 0.82 26.25
N LEU A 258 0.51 2.16 26.23
CA LEU A 258 1.63 2.95 26.72
C LEU A 258 1.65 2.94 28.24
#